data_AF-A0A6B3IQ52-F1
#
_entry.id   AF-A0A6B3IQ52-F1
#
_cell.length_a   1.000
_cell.length_b   1.000
_cell.length_c   1.000
_cell.angle_alpha   90.00
_cell.angle_beta   90.00
_cell.angle_gamma   90.00
#
_symmetry.space_group_name_H-M   'P 1'
#
loop_
_entity.id
_entity.type
_entity.pdbx_description
1 polymer ?
#
loop_
_entity_poly.entity_id
_entity_poly.type
_entity_poly.pdbx_seq_one_letter_code
_entity_poly.pdbx_strand_id
1 'polypeptide(L)'
;GFKWFVDGLYDGSLGFGGEESAGASFLRRDGRVWTTDKDGILLALLASEITAVTGSTPSQRYAQLTARFGDPAYARVDAPATREEKAVLARLSPQQVKADTLAG
;
A
#
# COMPACT_ATOMS: atom_id res chain seq x y z
N GLY A 1 4.60 -4.10 6.59
CA GLY A 1 6.05 -4.23 6.75
C GLY A 1 6.64 -4.72 5.45
N PHE A 2 7.50 -3.94 4.80
CA PHE A 2 7.98 -4.17 3.42
C PHE A 2 8.64 -5.52 3.17
N LYS A 3 9.18 -6.17 4.22
CA LYS A 3 9.81 -7.50 4.15
C LYS A 3 8.96 -8.56 3.43
N TRP A 4 7.63 -8.42 3.45
CA TRP A 4 6.71 -9.37 2.79
C TRP A 4 6.72 -9.28 1.26
N PHE A 5 7.35 -8.26 0.67
CA PHE A 5 7.47 -8.11 -0.77
C PHE A 5 8.85 -8.54 -1.31
N VAL A 6 9.83 -8.76 -0.43
CA VAL A 6 11.25 -8.96 -0.81
C VAL A 6 11.42 -10.16 -1.74
N ASP A 7 10.94 -11.34 -1.32
CA ASP A 7 11.13 -12.57 -2.10
C ASP A 7 10.41 -12.49 -3.45
N GLY A 8 9.20 -11.94 -3.46
CA GLY A 8 8.43 -11.79 -4.70
C GLY A 8 8.99 -10.73 -5.66
N LEU A 9 9.60 -9.66 -5.16
CA LEU A 9 10.34 -8.70 -5.98
C LEU A 9 11.65 -9.31 -6.50
N TYR A 10 12.31 -10.13 -5.69
CA TYR A 10 13.57 -10.79 -6.05
C TYR A 10 13.38 -11.83 -7.16
N ASP A 11 12.38 -12.70 -7.02
CA ASP A 11 12.08 -13.76 -7.97
C ASP A 11 11.22 -13.31 -9.17
N GLY A 12 10.71 -12.07 -9.12
CA GLY A 12 9.92 -11.47 -10.19
C GLY A 12 8.44 -11.85 -10.19
N SER A 13 7.96 -12.60 -9.20
CA SER A 13 6.54 -12.94 -9.05
C SER A 13 5.66 -11.74 -8.64
N LEU A 14 6.25 -10.70 -8.03
CA LEU A 14 5.60 -9.44 -7.71
C LEU A 14 6.12 -8.29 -8.58
N GLY A 15 5.25 -7.76 -9.44
CA GLY A 15 5.56 -6.59 -10.28
C GLY A 15 5.73 -5.28 -9.51
N PHE A 16 5.03 -5.13 -8.38
CA PHE A 16 4.97 -3.93 -7.56
C PHE A 16 4.71 -4.32 -6.10
N GLY A 17 5.41 -3.71 -5.15
CA GLY A 17 5.14 -3.84 -3.71
C GLY A 17 5.20 -2.47 -3.06
N GLY A 18 4.20 -2.13 -2.24
CA GLY A 18 4.05 -0.79 -1.65
C GLY A 18 3.34 -0.79 -0.30
N GLU A 19 3.66 0.22 0.51
CA GLU A 19 3.04 0.50 1.80
C GLU A 19 2.41 1.89 1.79
N GLU A 20 1.33 2.07 2.55
CA GLU A 20 0.61 3.34 2.72
C GLU A 20 1.49 4.44 3.32
N SER A 21 2.58 4.05 3.99
CA SER A 21 3.62 4.96 4.50
C SER A 21 4.52 5.56 3.40
N ALA A 22 4.03 5.68 2.17
CA ALA A 22 4.69 6.25 0.99
C ALA A 22 5.99 5.55 0.54
N GLY A 23 6.11 4.23 0.75
CA GLY A 23 7.28 3.45 0.33
C GLY A 23 6.92 2.31 -0.61
N ALA A 24 7.57 2.23 -1.78
CA ALA A 24 7.34 1.14 -2.73
C ALA A 24 8.58 0.82 -3.59
N SER A 25 8.52 -0.28 -4.34
CA SER A 25 9.44 -0.65 -5.41
C SER A 25 8.69 -1.45 -6.50
N PHE A 26 9.24 -1.48 -7.72
CA PHE A 26 8.69 -2.25 -8.83
C PHE A 26 9.77 -2.81 -9.74
N LEU A 27 9.42 -3.84 -10.52
CA LEU A 27 10.35 -4.54 -11.41
C LEU A 27 10.81 -3.66 -12.58
N ARG A 28 11.97 -4.00 -13.14
CA ARG A 28 12.41 -3.47 -14.42
C ARG A 28 11.45 -3.91 -15.53
N ARG A 29 11.52 -3.25 -16.69
CA ARG A 29 10.69 -3.58 -17.87
C ARG A 29 10.90 -5.01 -18.39
N ASP A 30 12.03 -5.63 -18.10
CA ASP A 30 12.33 -7.02 -18.46
C ASP A 30 11.90 -8.03 -17.38
N GLY A 31 11.16 -7.60 -16.36
CA GLY A 31 10.65 -8.44 -15.28
C GLY A 31 11.70 -8.79 -14.21
N ARG A 32 12.94 -8.29 -14.30
CA ARG A 32 13.96 -8.52 -13.27
C ARG A 32 13.90 -7.47 -12.17
N VAL A 33 14.41 -7.83 -10.99
CA VAL A 33 14.45 -6.93 -9.84
C VAL A 33 15.24 -5.64 -10.12
N TRP A 34 14.67 -4.49 -9.76
CA TRP A 34 15.41 -3.22 -9.66
C TRP A 34 16.13 -3.15 -8.32
N THR A 35 15.35 -3.12 -7.23
CA THR A 35 15.76 -3.26 -5.83
C THR A 35 14.67 -3.98 -5.04
N THR A 36 15.05 -4.73 -4.02
CA THR A 36 14.13 -5.40 -3.09
C THR A 36 13.80 -4.55 -1.85
N ASP A 37 14.41 -3.37 -1.72
CA ASP A 37 14.01 -2.35 -0.74
C ASP A 37 13.16 -1.26 -1.43
N LYS A 38 12.60 -0.35 -0.65
CA LYS A 38 11.86 0.81 -1.17
C LYS A 38 12.80 1.76 -1.90
N ASP A 39 12.32 2.34 -2.99
CA ASP A 39 13.07 3.33 -3.76
C ASP A 39 12.19 4.53 -4.09
N GLY A 40 12.42 5.64 -3.38
CA GLY A 40 11.69 6.88 -3.59
C GLY A 40 12.07 7.61 -4.88
N ILE A 41 13.29 7.43 -5.39
CA ILE A 41 13.72 8.03 -6.66
C ILE A 41 12.99 7.34 -7.81
N LEU A 42 12.93 6.01 -7.76
CA LEU A 42 12.17 5.20 -8.71
C LEU A 42 10.71 5.67 -8.80
N LEU A 43 10.06 5.90 -7.66
CA LEU A 43 8.67 6.35 -7.61
C LEU A 43 8.48 7.80 -8.07
N ALA A 44 9.42 8.69 -7.77
CA ALA A 44 9.39 10.06 -8.27
C ALA A 44 9.51 10.10 -9.81
N LEU A 45 10.42 9.29 -10.37
CA LEU A 45 10.58 9.16 -11.83
C LEU A 45 9.34 8.52 -12.48
N LEU A 46 8.70 7.53 -11.83
CA LEU A 46 7.45 6.97 -12.33
C LEU A 46 6.33 8.04 -12.39
N ALA A 47 6.23 8.94 -11.40
CA ALA A 47 5.28 10.03 -11.45
C ALA A 47 5.53 10.98 -12.63
N SER A 48 6.80 11.26 -12.95
CA SER A 48 7.19 12.01 -14.15
C SER A 48 6.84 11.24 -15.44
N GLU A 49 7.10 9.94 -15.51
CA GLU A 49 6.76 9.08 -16.66
C GLU A 49 5.25 9.04 -16.91
N ILE A 50 4.45 8.86 -15.86
CA ILE A 50 2.98 8.91 -15.94
C ILE A 50 2.52 10.22 -16.58
N THR A 51 3.08 11.35 -16.14
CA THR A 51 2.72 12.66 -16.66
C THR A 51 3.14 12.81 -18.13
N ALA A 52 4.37 12.44 -18.46
CA ALA A 52 4.93 12.58 -19.80
C ALA A 52 4.24 11.68 -20.84
N VAL A 53 3.97 10.42 -20.50
CA VAL A 53 3.38 9.43 -21.42
C VAL A 53 1.89 9.68 -21.63
N THR A 54 1.21 10.20 -20.61
CA THR A 54 -0.25 10.23 -20.62
C THR A 54 -0.87 11.63 -20.64
N GLY A 55 -0.06 12.68 -20.49
CA GLY A 55 -0.53 14.06 -20.41
C GLY A 55 -1.34 14.38 -19.16
N SER A 56 -1.38 13.49 -18.16
CA SER A 56 -2.12 13.65 -16.91
C SER A 56 -1.24 13.36 -15.72
N THR A 57 -1.29 14.22 -14.70
CA THR A 57 -0.53 14.02 -13.45
C THR A 57 -1.10 12.85 -12.63
N PRO A 58 -0.32 12.26 -11.70
CA PRO A 58 -0.84 11.24 -10.80
C PRO A 58 -2.09 11.68 -10.02
N SER A 59 -2.15 12.94 -9.55
CA SER A 59 -3.32 13.46 -8.83
C SER A 59 -4.56 13.55 -9.72
N GLN A 60 -4.42 13.92 -10.99
CA GLN A 60 -5.53 13.91 -11.94
C GLN A 60 -6.03 12.49 -12.21
N ARG A 61 -5.11 11.52 -12.31
CA ARG A 61 -5.46 10.10 -12.44
C ARG A 61 -6.17 9.56 -11.19
N TYR A 62 -5.74 9.98 -10.01
CA TYR A 62 -6.45 9.64 -8.78
C TYR A 62 -7.89 10.18 -8.78
N ALA A 63 -8.10 11.43 -9.20
CA ALA A 63 -9.45 11.99 -9.35
C ALA A 63 -10.32 11.21 -10.35
N GLN A 64 -9.73 10.66 -11.42
CA GLN A 64 -10.45 9.78 -12.35
C GLN A 64 -10.83 8.44 -11.71
N LEU A 65 -9.97 7.89 -10.85
CA LEU A 65 -10.26 6.68 -10.08
C LEU A 65 -11.41 6.93 -9.09
N THR A 66 -11.38 8.04 -8.35
CA THR A 66 -12.43 8.36 -7.37
C THR A 66 -13.76 8.68 -8.04
N ALA A 67 -13.75 9.32 -9.22
CA ALA A 67 -14.96 9.49 -10.02
C ALA A 67 -15.58 8.15 -10.47
N ARG A 68 -14.75 7.13 -10.71
CA ARG A 68 -15.19 5.81 -11.16
C ARG A 68 -15.62 4.88 -10.02
N PHE A 69 -14.93 4.94 -8.89
CA PHE A 69 -15.06 3.95 -7.80
C PHE A 69 -15.57 4.55 -6.47
N GLY A 70 -15.81 5.85 -6.41
CA GLY A 70 -16.10 6.58 -5.18
C GLY A 70 -14.83 7.17 -4.54
N ASP A 71 -15.01 8.23 -3.75
CA ASP A 71 -13.92 8.91 -3.05
C ASP A 71 -13.78 8.36 -1.62
N PRO A 72 -12.77 7.52 -1.33
CA PRO A 72 -12.64 6.87 -0.03
C PRO A 72 -12.16 7.85 1.05
N ALA A 73 -12.80 7.83 2.21
CA ALA A 73 -12.32 8.52 3.40
C ALA A 73 -11.44 7.60 4.25
N TYR A 74 -10.17 7.97 4.46
CA TYR A 74 -9.22 7.22 5.26
C TYR A 74 -8.73 8.03 6.46
N ALA A 75 -8.65 7.39 7.63
CA ALA A 75 -8.10 7.98 8.85
C ALA A 75 -7.35 6.94 9.67
N ARG A 76 -6.36 7.40 10.44
CA ARG A 76 -5.66 6.61 11.45
C ARG A 76 -5.96 7.21 12.82
N VAL A 77 -6.40 6.37 13.76
CA VAL A 77 -6.74 6.76 15.12
C VAL A 77 -5.98 5.85 16.07
N ASP A 78 -5.31 6.45 17.05
CA ASP A 78 -4.62 5.73 18.12
C ASP A 78 -5.29 6.06 19.47
N ALA A 79 -5.36 5.07 20.36
CA ALA A 79 -5.88 5.22 21.72
C ALA A 79 -4.92 4.55 22.72
N PRO A 80 -4.78 5.09 23.96
CA PRO A 80 -3.96 4.45 24.97
C PRO A 80 -4.53 3.07 25.35
N ALA A 81 -3.63 2.13 25.62
CA ALA A 81 -3.97 0.77 26.06
C ALA A 81 -2.90 0.26 27.03
N THR A 82 -3.35 -0.49 28.04
CA THR A 82 -2.52 -1.23 29.00
C THR A 82 -1.72 -2.33 28.31
N ARG A 83 -0.75 -2.91 29.01
CA ARG A 83 0.07 -4.00 28.45
C ARG A 83 -0.77 -5.25 28.23
N GLU A 84 -1.70 -5.50 29.14
CA GLU A 84 -2.65 -6.59 29.13
C GLU A 84 -3.59 -6.47 27.92
N GLU A 85 -4.17 -5.29 27.68
CA GLU A 85 -5.00 -5.03 26.50
C GLU A 85 -4.22 -5.22 25.19
N LYS A 86 -2.99 -4.71 25.10
CA LYS A 86 -2.13 -4.91 23.92
C LYS A 86 -1.81 -6.38 23.67
N ALA A 87 -1.59 -7.16 24.74
CA ALA A 87 -1.33 -8.59 24.64
C ALA A 87 -2.55 -9.37 24.13
N VAL A 88 -3.77 -8.97 24.55
CA VAL A 88 -5.02 -9.53 24.03
C VAL A 88 -5.18 -9.18 22.55
N LEU A 89 -4.99 -7.91 22.17
CA LEU A 89 -5.11 -7.46 20.78
C LEU A 89 -4.16 -8.21 19.83
N ALA A 90 -2.91 -8.45 20.26
CA ALA A 90 -1.92 -9.17 19.47
C ALA A 90 -2.25 -10.66 19.24
N ARG A 91 -3.20 -11.24 20.00
CA ARG A 91 -3.62 -12.64 19.91
C ARG A 91 -5.09 -12.81 19.56
N LEU A 92 -5.73 -11.75 19.07
CA LEU A 92 -7.14 -11.75 18.71
C LEU A 92 -7.39 -12.76 17.58
N SER A 93 -8.46 -13.54 17.70
CA SER A 93 -8.96 -14.45 16.66
C SER A 93 -10.29 -13.94 16.08
N PRO A 94 -10.61 -14.26 14.81
CA PRO A 94 -11.87 -13.83 14.19
C PRO A 94 -13.11 -14.20 15.01
N GLN A 95 -13.13 -15.35 15.70
CA GLN A 95 -14.26 -15.83 16.50
C GLN A 95 -14.56 -14.95 17.73
N GLN A 96 -13.61 -14.13 18.16
CA GLN A 96 -13.79 -13.20 19.28
C GLN A 96 -14.53 -11.91 18.87
N VAL A 97 -14.63 -11.62 17.56
CA VAL A 97 -15.38 -10.47 17.04
C VAL A 97 -16.80 -10.94 16.75
N LYS A 98 -17.74 -10.62 17.66
CA LYS A 98 -19.14 -11.07 17.59
C LYS A 98 -20.06 -10.16 16.77
N ALA A 99 -19.59 -8.95 16.42
CA ALA A 99 -20.37 -8.03 15.60
C ALA A 99 -20.59 -8.63 14.20
N ASP A 100 -21.83 -8.58 13.74
CA ASP A 100 -22.29 -9.10 12.44
C ASP A 100 -22.48 -7.98 11.40
N THR A 101 -22.59 -6.73 11.85
CA THR A 101 -22.69 -5.51 11.01
C THR A 101 -21.59 -4.51 11.33
N LEU A 102 -21.15 -3.73 10.34
CA LEU A 102 -20.14 -2.67 10.50
C LEU A 102 -20.55 -1.44 9.69
N ALA A 103 -20.92 -0.38 10.41
CA ALA A 103 -21.35 0.91 9.85
C ALA A 103 -22.58 0.83 8.91
N GLY A 104 -23.49 -0.11 9.17
CA GLY A 104 -24.68 -0.42 8.37
C GLY A 104 -24.71 -1.89 7.99
#